data_AF-A0A964P0I7-F1
#
_entry.id   AF-A0A964P0I7-F1
#
_cell.length_a   1.000
_cell.length_b   1.000
_cell.length_c   1.000
_cell.angle_alpha   90.00
_cell.angle_beta   90.00
_cell.angle_gamma   90.00
#
_symmetry.space_group_name_H-M   'P 1'
#
loop_
_entity.id
_entity.type
_entity.pdbx_description
1 polymer ?
#
loop_
_entity_poly.entity_id
_entity_poly.type
_entity_poly.pdbx_seq_one_letter_code
_entity_poly.pdbx_strand_id
1 'polypeptide(L)'
;MSRFCGDKNSRPILEAAAHWRDVALLGGGSVFTDQSLWTLGGLRAMEKYFVNNLDTGAGNFLEKLEEQLAPAAPEVKRLAAEMIWVINLCPSNLGEDRKRFVVKVVWEWSGEPFPQGRPWVSGAVLEGIGSGGVAFLMYQWKELVFFVNLACAPGMARYLVGASPTARFSQSRRQGEGQGRRREAGSEGSPIRNCGAMNKNRI
;
A
#
# COMPACT_ATOMS: atom_id res chain seq x y z
N MET A 1 -1.68 19.70 7.33
CA MET A 1 -2.88 19.75 8.21
C MET A 1 -3.76 18.51 7.97
N SER A 2 -3.28 17.30 8.28
CA SER A 2 -4.08 16.05 8.15
C SER A 2 -3.69 14.96 9.17
N ARG A 3 -3.04 15.34 10.28
CA ARG A 3 -2.56 14.40 11.31
C ARG A 3 -3.55 14.19 12.46
N PHE A 4 -4.59 15.01 12.55
CA PHE A 4 -5.56 14.97 13.64
C PHE A 4 -6.62 13.90 13.38
N CYS A 5 -6.75 12.95 14.30
CA CYS A 5 -7.69 11.83 14.25
C CYS A 5 -8.68 11.88 15.44
N GLY A 6 -9.21 13.07 15.73
CA GLY A 6 -10.08 13.27 16.90
C GLY A 6 -9.32 13.00 18.20
N ASP A 7 -9.94 12.23 19.10
CA ASP A 7 -9.37 11.89 20.41
C ASP A 7 -8.29 10.80 20.35
N LYS A 8 -8.09 10.17 19.19
CA LYS A 8 -7.09 9.11 19.01
C LYS A 8 -5.70 9.69 18.74
N ASN A 9 -4.72 9.22 19.50
CA ASN A 9 -3.32 9.60 19.28
C ASN A 9 -2.73 8.87 18.07
N SER A 10 -2.76 9.50 16.91
CA SER A 10 -2.22 8.94 15.66
C SER A 10 -0.69 8.94 15.58
N ARG A 11 -0.01 9.65 16.49
CA ARG A 11 1.44 9.89 16.39
C ARG A 11 2.26 8.59 16.35
N PRO A 12 2.08 7.61 17.25
CA PRO A 12 2.88 6.38 17.24
C PRO A 12 2.68 5.57 15.95
N ILE A 13 1.45 5.54 15.42
CA ILE A 13 1.10 4.85 14.17
C ILE A 13 1.78 5.54 12.98
N LEU A 14 1.74 6.87 12.93
CA LEU A 14 2.39 7.63 11.85
C LEU A 14 3.92 7.54 11.91
N GLU A 15 4.51 7.48 13.10
CA GLU A 15 5.94 7.24 13.30
C GLU A 15 6.33 5.83 12.85
N ALA A 16 5.53 4.81 13.18
CA ALA A 16 5.72 3.44 12.71
C ALA A 16 5.61 3.34 11.18
N ALA A 17 4.62 3.99 10.57
CA ALA A 17 4.46 4.04 9.11
C ALA A 17 5.63 4.78 8.44
N ALA A 18 6.15 5.85 9.04
CA ALA A 18 7.34 6.55 8.54
C ALA A 18 8.59 5.68 8.62
N HIS A 19 8.81 4.97 9.73
CA HIS A 19 9.89 4.00 9.88
C HIS A 19 9.82 2.90 8.81
N TRP A 20 8.64 2.33 8.58
CA TRP A 20 8.45 1.35 7.51
C TRP A 20 8.74 1.91 6.12
N ARG A 21 8.26 3.11 5.80
CA ARG A 21 8.58 3.77 4.53
C ARG A 21 10.09 3.88 4.34
N ASP A 22 10.80 4.38 5.35
CA ASP A 22 12.22 4.71 5.24
C ASP A 22 13.10 3.45 5.22
N VAL A 23 12.86 2.49 6.12
CA VAL A 23 13.68 1.29 6.26
C VAL A 23 13.31 0.22 5.23
N ALA A 24 12.03 -0.04 5.03
CA ALA A 24 11.57 -1.13 4.19
C ALA A 24 11.35 -0.68 2.73
N LEU A 25 10.45 0.27 2.47
CA LEU A 25 10.13 0.65 1.09
C LEU A 25 11.26 1.39 0.35
N LEU A 26 12.01 2.23 1.05
CA LEU A 26 13.12 2.98 0.46
C LEU A 26 14.47 2.27 0.67
N GLY A 27 14.64 1.54 1.77
CA GLY A 27 15.90 0.90 2.14
C GLY A 27 15.99 -0.60 1.84
N GLY A 28 14.89 -1.29 1.55
CA GLY A 28 14.85 -2.75 1.35
C GLY A 28 15.16 -3.56 2.62
N GLY A 29 15.16 -2.91 3.79
CA GLY A 29 15.40 -3.50 5.10
C GLY A 29 14.14 -4.12 5.71
N SER A 30 14.31 -4.72 6.87
CA SER A 30 13.26 -5.25 7.74
C SER A 30 12.81 -4.19 8.75
N VAL A 31 11.52 -4.12 9.06
CA VAL A 31 10.99 -3.27 10.13
C VAL A 31 11.42 -3.79 11.50
N PHE A 32 11.49 -5.11 11.66
CA PHE A 32 11.75 -5.77 12.94
C PHE A 32 13.17 -6.31 13.11
N THR A 33 14.06 -6.22 12.12
CA THR A 33 15.45 -6.70 12.21
C THR A 33 16.39 -5.82 11.38
N ASP A 34 17.70 -6.03 11.54
CA ASP A 34 18.72 -5.32 10.75
C ASP A 34 19.03 -6.02 9.40
N GLN A 35 18.20 -7.00 9.02
CA GLN A 35 18.38 -7.77 7.79
C GLN A 35 17.65 -7.13 6.61
N SER A 36 18.10 -7.42 5.39
CA SER A 36 17.32 -7.10 4.19
C SER A 36 16.13 -8.05 4.07
N LEU A 37 14.94 -7.49 3.83
CA LEU A 37 13.70 -8.27 3.81
C LEU A 37 12.74 -7.79 2.71
N TRP A 38 12.51 -6.47 2.60
CA TRP A 38 11.66 -5.86 1.57
C TRP A 38 12.37 -5.75 0.21
N THR A 39 12.81 -6.90 -0.30
CA THR A 39 13.49 -6.99 -1.59
C THR A 39 12.52 -7.29 -2.72
N LEU A 40 12.88 -6.93 -3.95
CA LEU A 40 12.09 -7.30 -5.13
C LEU A 40 11.93 -8.84 -5.24
N GLY A 41 12.95 -9.61 -4.88
CA GLY A 41 12.87 -11.07 -4.85
C GLY A 41 11.82 -11.60 -3.86
N GLY A 42 11.79 -11.04 -2.64
CA GLY A 42 10.79 -11.38 -1.64
C GLY A 42 9.36 -11.01 -2.07
N LEU A 43 9.18 -9.82 -2.66
CA LEU A 43 7.89 -9.38 -3.18
C LEU A 43 7.40 -10.25 -4.35
N ARG A 44 8.29 -10.62 -5.28
CA ARG A 44 7.95 -11.57 -6.36
C ARG A 44 7.64 -12.96 -5.85
N ALA A 45 8.28 -13.39 -4.76
CA ALA A 45 7.92 -14.65 -4.11
C ALA A 45 6.52 -14.57 -3.47
N MET A 46 6.18 -13.46 -2.79
CA MET A 46 4.81 -13.23 -2.30
C MET A 46 3.78 -13.25 -3.44
N GLU A 47 4.06 -12.57 -4.55
CA GLU A 47 3.19 -12.60 -5.73
C GLU A 47 3.02 -14.03 -6.27
N LYS A 48 4.11 -14.79 -6.41
CA LYS A 48 4.09 -16.17 -6.90
C LYS A 48 3.32 -17.13 -5.99
N TYR A 49 3.65 -17.16 -4.70
CA TYR A 49 3.15 -18.20 -3.78
C TYR A 49 1.78 -17.85 -3.19
N PHE A 50 1.45 -16.57 -3.05
CA PHE A 50 0.17 -16.14 -2.49
C PHE A 50 -0.79 -15.61 -3.56
N VAL A 51 -0.43 -14.53 -4.26
CA VAL A 51 -1.37 -13.85 -5.18
C VAL A 51 -1.74 -14.71 -6.39
N ASN A 52 -0.76 -15.37 -7.00
CA ASN A 52 -0.95 -16.20 -8.18
C ASN A 52 -1.39 -17.63 -7.86
N ASN A 53 -1.55 -17.95 -6.57
CA ASN A 53 -1.90 -19.28 -6.08
C ASN A 53 -2.88 -19.18 -4.90
N LEU A 54 -3.90 -18.31 -5.00
CA LEU A 54 -4.88 -18.09 -3.94
C LEU A 54 -5.66 -19.37 -3.62
N ASP A 55 -5.70 -19.73 -2.33
CA ASP A 55 -6.52 -20.83 -1.86
C ASP A 55 -7.97 -20.40 -1.57
N THR A 56 -8.89 -20.91 -2.39
CA THR A 56 -10.34 -20.71 -2.25
C THR A 56 -11.04 -21.82 -1.46
N GLY A 57 -10.30 -22.77 -0.90
CA GLY A 57 -10.79 -23.94 -0.15
C GLY A 57 -11.39 -23.61 1.23
N ALA A 58 -11.46 -24.62 2.10
CA ALA A 58 -11.90 -24.44 3.49
C ALA A 58 -10.76 -23.89 4.37
N GLY A 59 -11.08 -23.42 5.58
CA GLY A 59 -10.09 -22.89 6.52
C GLY A 59 -10.08 -21.36 6.61
N ASN A 60 -9.46 -20.86 7.67
CA ASN A 60 -9.33 -19.43 7.93
C ASN A 60 -8.14 -18.82 7.16
N PHE A 61 -8.07 -17.49 7.12
CA PHE A 61 -7.03 -16.78 6.36
C PHE A 61 -5.60 -17.19 6.72
N LEU A 62 -5.29 -17.39 8.01
CA LEU A 62 -3.92 -17.72 8.43
C LEU A 62 -3.54 -19.15 8.07
N GLU A 63 -4.44 -20.11 8.26
CA GLU A 63 -4.22 -21.52 7.88
C GLU A 63 -3.87 -21.61 6.38
N LYS A 64 -4.67 -20.95 5.54
CA LYS A 64 -4.45 -20.91 4.10
C LYS A 64 -3.14 -20.22 3.73
N LEU A 65 -2.88 -19.06 4.34
CA LEU A 65 -1.64 -18.33 4.06
C LEU A 65 -0.40 -19.15 4.47
N GLU A 66 -0.46 -19.88 5.58
CA GLU A 66 0.61 -20.78 6.02
C GLU A 66 0.87 -21.88 4.99
N GLU A 67 -0.18 -22.57 4.55
CA GLU A 67 -0.10 -23.63 3.54
C GLU A 67 0.45 -23.10 2.21
N GLN A 68 -0.04 -21.93 1.75
CA GLN A 68 0.42 -21.28 0.52
C GLN A 68 1.90 -20.87 0.59
N LEU A 69 2.38 -20.44 1.76
CA LEU A 69 3.77 -20.02 1.97
C LEU A 69 4.69 -21.15 2.45
N ALA A 70 4.18 -22.35 2.72
CA ALA A 70 4.97 -23.51 3.14
C ALA A 70 6.20 -23.79 2.22
N PRO A 71 6.08 -23.77 0.88
CA PRO A 71 7.22 -23.97 -0.01
C PRO A 71 8.12 -22.73 -0.20
N ALA A 72 7.75 -21.59 0.37
CA ALA A 72 8.50 -20.35 0.24
C ALA A 72 9.67 -20.27 1.24
N ALA A 73 10.69 -19.50 0.89
CA ALA A 73 11.84 -19.28 1.75
C ALA A 73 11.45 -18.58 3.07
N PRO A 74 12.19 -18.79 4.18
CA PRO A 74 11.93 -18.17 5.48
C PRO A 74 11.72 -16.65 5.44
N GLU A 75 12.47 -15.95 4.58
CA GLU A 75 12.38 -14.49 4.36
C GLU A 75 10.99 -14.07 3.87
N VAL A 76 10.34 -14.89 3.04
CA VAL A 76 9.02 -14.58 2.46
C VAL A 76 7.94 -14.61 3.54
N LYS A 77 8.06 -15.53 4.49
CA LYS A 77 7.14 -15.66 5.63
C LYS A 77 7.29 -14.48 6.59
N ARG A 78 8.54 -14.06 6.86
CA ARG A 78 8.84 -12.84 7.63
C ARG A 78 8.33 -11.59 6.90
N LEU A 79 8.48 -11.51 5.59
CA LEU A 79 7.91 -10.43 4.78
C LEU A 79 6.39 -10.39 4.86
N ALA A 80 5.71 -11.53 4.82
CA ALA A 80 4.26 -11.62 5.00
C ALA A 80 3.83 -11.08 6.38
N ALA A 81 4.59 -11.39 7.44
CA ALA A 81 4.33 -10.87 8.78
C ALA A 81 4.43 -9.33 8.83
N GLU A 82 5.46 -8.75 8.21
CA GLU A 82 5.61 -7.29 8.13
C GLU A 82 4.51 -6.65 7.28
N MET A 83 4.10 -7.30 6.18
CA MET A 83 3.01 -6.80 5.35
C MET A 83 1.67 -6.77 6.10
N ILE A 84 1.37 -7.83 6.85
CA ILE A 84 0.18 -7.90 7.70
C ILE A 84 0.24 -6.86 8.82
N TRP A 85 1.42 -6.62 9.39
CA TRP A 85 1.61 -5.55 10.37
C TRP A 85 1.25 -4.18 9.78
N VAL A 86 1.76 -3.84 8.58
CA VAL A 86 1.45 -2.56 7.90
C VAL A 86 -0.05 -2.41 7.66
N ILE A 87 -0.71 -3.44 7.11
CA ILE A 87 -2.15 -3.43 6.82
C ILE A 87 -2.98 -3.19 8.10
N ASN A 88 -2.48 -3.64 9.25
CA ASN A 88 -3.17 -3.52 10.54
C ASN A 88 -2.77 -2.28 11.38
N LEU A 89 -1.97 -1.35 10.86
CA LEU A 89 -1.60 -0.13 11.58
C LEU A 89 -2.80 0.79 11.87
N CYS A 90 -3.68 0.98 10.90
CA CYS A 90 -4.83 1.90 11.03
C CYS A 90 -6.10 1.30 11.67
N PRO A 91 -6.53 0.07 11.34
CA PRO A 91 -7.82 -0.49 11.78
C PRO A 91 -7.91 -0.67 13.30
N SER A 92 -8.84 -0.01 13.99
CA SER A 92 -9.01 -0.13 15.45
C SER A 92 -9.97 -1.25 15.88
N ASN A 93 -10.66 -1.88 14.92
CA ASN A 93 -11.64 -2.96 15.17
C ASN A 93 -11.00 -4.36 15.29
N LEU A 94 -9.68 -4.46 15.12
CA LEU A 94 -8.90 -5.65 15.47
C LEU A 94 -8.09 -5.33 16.73
N GLY A 95 -8.28 -6.10 17.80
CA GLY A 95 -7.60 -5.84 19.07
C GLY A 95 -6.07 -5.91 18.95
N GLU A 96 -5.36 -5.10 19.73
CA GLU A 96 -3.89 -5.01 19.75
C GLU A 96 -3.22 -6.37 19.96
N ASP A 97 -3.74 -7.15 20.90
CA ASP A 97 -3.23 -8.49 21.20
C ASP A 97 -3.39 -9.43 20.02
N ARG A 98 -4.53 -9.34 19.31
CA ARG A 98 -4.77 -10.13 18.11
C ARG A 98 -3.81 -9.71 17.00
N LYS A 99 -3.61 -8.42 16.75
CA LYS A 99 -2.63 -7.93 15.77
C LYS A 99 -1.23 -8.44 16.07
N ARG A 100 -0.80 -8.31 17.34
CA ARG A 100 0.50 -8.79 17.81
C ARG A 100 0.65 -10.30 17.63
N PHE A 101 -0.37 -11.07 18.02
CA PHE A 101 -0.40 -12.52 17.86
C PHE A 101 -0.23 -12.92 16.40
N VAL A 102 -1.02 -12.32 15.50
CA VAL A 102 -0.98 -12.63 14.06
C VAL A 102 0.42 -12.38 13.49
N VAL A 103 1.02 -11.22 13.77
CA VAL A 103 2.37 -10.88 13.28
C VAL A 103 3.41 -11.87 13.79
N LYS A 104 3.34 -12.26 15.06
CA LYS A 104 4.27 -13.23 15.66
C LYS A 104 4.14 -14.61 15.03
N VAL A 105 2.91 -15.12 14.90
CA VAL A 105 2.65 -16.46 14.33
C VAL A 105 3.15 -16.53 12.88
N VAL A 106 2.82 -15.54 12.05
CA VAL A 106 3.25 -15.50 10.65
C VAL A 106 4.77 -15.42 10.54
N TRP A 107 5.42 -14.67 11.43
CA TRP A 107 6.88 -14.59 11.48
C TRP A 107 7.50 -15.95 11.83
N GLU A 108 6.95 -16.64 12.81
CA GLU A 108 7.48 -17.91 13.33
C GLU A 108 7.35 -19.08 12.33
N TRP A 109 6.49 -18.99 11.30
CA TRP A 109 6.49 -19.92 10.18
C TRP A 109 7.83 -20.01 9.44
N SER A 110 8.69 -18.99 9.60
CA SER A 110 10.06 -18.97 9.08
C SER A 110 11.00 -19.95 9.80
N GLY A 111 10.60 -20.46 10.97
CA GLY A 111 11.45 -21.24 11.87
C GLY A 111 12.30 -20.39 12.82
N GLU A 112 12.21 -19.05 12.72
CA GLU A 112 12.88 -18.12 13.61
C GLU A 112 11.90 -17.51 14.63
N PRO A 113 12.30 -17.34 15.91
CA PRO A 113 11.46 -16.68 16.89
C PRO A 113 11.24 -15.21 16.55
N PHE A 114 10.06 -14.66 16.89
CA PHE A 114 9.82 -13.23 16.72
C PHE A 114 10.79 -12.39 17.58
N PRO A 115 11.45 -11.36 17.03
CA PRO A 115 12.38 -10.52 17.78
C PRO A 115 11.74 -9.85 19.00
N GLN A 116 12.41 -9.89 20.15
CA GLN A 116 11.90 -9.31 21.39
C GLN A 116 12.12 -7.79 21.44
N GLY A 117 11.33 -7.09 22.26
CA GLY A 117 11.54 -5.67 22.57
C GLY A 117 11.33 -4.70 21.39
N ARG A 118 10.64 -5.11 20.32
CA ARG A 118 10.41 -4.25 19.15
C ARG A 118 9.34 -3.19 19.46
N PRO A 119 9.66 -1.88 19.36
CA PRO A 119 8.71 -0.81 19.70
C PRO A 119 7.51 -0.75 18.74
N TRP A 120 7.70 -1.25 17.52
CA TRP A 120 6.73 -1.22 16.42
C TRP A 120 5.54 -2.15 16.60
N VAL A 121 5.59 -3.07 17.56
CA VAL A 121 4.42 -3.86 17.95
C VAL A 121 3.81 -3.37 19.27
N SER A 122 4.28 -2.27 19.88
CA SER A 122 3.69 -1.78 21.15
C SER A 122 2.19 -1.48 21.03
N GLY A 123 1.47 -1.50 22.15
CA GLY A 123 0.03 -1.24 22.16
C GLY A 123 -0.34 0.11 21.52
N ALA A 124 0.42 1.16 21.84
CA ALA A 124 0.25 2.48 21.25
C ALA A 124 0.39 2.52 19.71
N VAL A 125 1.18 1.62 19.11
CA VAL A 125 1.29 1.48 17.65
C VAL A 125 0.15 0.64 17.07
N LEU A 126 -0.34 -0.35 17.83
CA LEU A 126 -1.35 -1.29 17.36
C LEU A 126 -2.80 -0.89 17.71
N GLU A 127 -3.02 0.17 18.49
CA GLU A 127 -4.36 0.63 18.90
C GLU A 127 -5.26 0.96 17.70
N GLY A 128 -4.66 1.48 16.62
CA GLY A 128 -5.37 1.96 15.45
C GLY A 128 -6.04 3.32 15.65
N ILE A 129 -6.39 3.96 14.54
CA ILE A 129 -6.93 5.34 14.48
C ILE A 129 -8.35 5.40 13.89
N GLY A 130 -8.87 4.28 13.40
CA GLY A 130 -10.25 4.20 12.90
C GLY A 130 -10.64 2.78 12.54
N SER A 131 -11.94 2.47 12.54
CA SER A 131 -12.44 1.14 12.20
C SER A 131 -12.29 0.85 10.71
N GLY A 132 -11.75 -0.32 10.36
CA GLY A 132 -11.78 -0.84 8.97
C GLY A 132 -13.14 -1.43 8.57
N GLY A 133 -14.07 -1.54 9.52
CA GLY A 133 -15.38 -2.18 9.30
C GLY A 133 -15.30 -3.71 9.20
N VAL A 134 -16.47 -4.34 9.09
CA VAL A 134 -16.59 -5.81 9.02
C VAL A 134 -15.95 -6.37 7.75
N ALA A 135 -16.10 -5.64 6.62
CA ALA A 135 -15.53 -6.05 5.34
C ALA A 135 -14.01 -6.22 5.40
N PHE A 136 -13.30 -5.31 6.06
CA PHE A 136 -11.86 -5.41 6.25
C PHE A 136 -11.45 -6.71 6.97
N LEU A 137 -12.18 -7.10 8.02
CA LEU A 137 -11.91 -8.34 8.75
C LEU A 137 -12.19 -9.58 7.92
N MET A 138 -13.28 -9.58 7.16
CA MET A 138 -13.69 -10.73 6.32
C MET A 138 -12.82 -10.88 5.07
N TYR A 139 -12.24 -9.80 4.58
CA TYR A 139 -11.49 -9.75 3.34
C TYR A 139 -10.02 -9.34 3.54
N GLN A 140 -9.43 -9.65 4.70
CA GLN A 140 -8.01 -9.35 4.97
C GLN A 140 -7.06 -9.95 3.92
N TRP A 141 -7.42 -11.10 3.35
CA TRP A 141 -6.67 -11.68 2.23
C TRP A 141 -6.69 -10.79 0.98
N LYS A 142 -7.79 -10.08 0.69
CA LYS A 142 -7.87 -9.11 -0.43
C LYS A 142 -7.00 -7.90 -0.18
N GLU A 143 -6.95 -7.43 1.07
CA GLU A 143 -6.04 -6.33 1.47
C GLU A 143 -4.58 -6.73 1.25
N LEU A 144 -4.21 -7.97 1.61
CA LEU A 144 -2.88 -8.48 1.36
C LEU A 144 -2.59 -8.63 -0.14
N VAL A 145 -3.55 -9.11 -0.94
CA VAL A 145 -3.41 -9.19 -2.41
C VAL A 145 -3.20 -7.79 -2.99
N PHE A 146 -4.02 -6.82 -2.60
CA PHE A 146 -3.87 -5.43 -3.03
C PHE A 146 -2.48 -4.90 -2.69
N PHE A 147 -2.02 -5.15 -1.47
CA PHE A 147 -0.73 -4.64 -1.01
C PHE A 147 0.46 -5.28 -1.75
N VAL A 148 0.43 -6.59 -1.97
CA VAL A 148 1.47 -7.28 -2.76
C VAL A 148 1.50 -6.73 -4.19
N ASN A 149 0.34 -6.57 -4.83
CA ASN A 149 0.26 -6.00 -6.18
C ASN A 149 0.79 -4.57 -6.25
N LEU A 150 0.46 -3.74 -5.24
CA LEU A 150 0.97 -2.37 -5.14
C LEU A 150 2.50 -2.35 -5.01
N ALA A 151 3.06 -3.21 -4.15
CA ALA A 151 4.49 -3.29 -3.89
C ALA A 151 5.29 -3.89 -5.08
N CYS A 152 4.70 -4.84 -5.82
CA CYS A 152 5.30 -5.44 -7.02
C CYS A 152 5.21 -4.56 -8.28
N ALA A 153 4.42 -3.49 -8.25
CA ALA A 153 4.17 -2.67 -9.42
C ALA A 153 5.49 -2.08 -9.99
N PRO A 154 5.69 -2.06 -11.33
CA PRO A 154 6.94 -1.59 -11.95
C PRO A 154 7.34 -0.15 -11.59
N GLY A 155 6.38 0.67 -11.13
CA GLY A 155 6.62 2.02 -10.62
C GLY A 155 7.30 2.07 -9.25
N MET A 156 7.09 1.04 -8.39
CA MET A 156 7.72 0.93 -7.07
C MET A 156 9.12 0.31 -7.12
N ALA A 157 9.39 -0.56 -8.10
CA ALA A 157 10.74 -1.12 -8.31
C ALA A 157 11.82 -0.03 -8.55
N ARG A 158 11.42 1.17 -8.99
CA ARG A 158 12.33 2.33 -9.15
C ARG A 158 12.78 2.95 -7.82
N TYR A 159 12.10 2.68 -6.71
CA TYR A 159 12.47 3.16 -5.37
C TYR A 159 13.29 2.13 -4.59
N LEU A 160 13.09 0.84 -4.85
CA LEU A 160 13.84 -0.25 -4.20
C LEU A 160 15.29 -0.37 -4.69
N VAL A 161 15.63 0.26 -5.82
CA VAL A 161 16.99 0.36 -6.35
C VAL A 161 17.51 1.78 -6.16
N GLY A 162 17.71 2.22 -4.91
CA GLY A 162 18.64 3.29 -4.50
C GLY A 162 18.66 4.64 -5.25
N ALA A 163 17.69 4.95 -6.11
CA ALA A 163 17.73 6.14 -6.96
C ALA A 163 17.15 7.34 -6.22
N SER A 164 18.05 8.27 -5.86
CA SER A 164 17.72 9.51 -5.14
C SER A 164 16.57 10.30 -5.81
N PRO A 165 15.58 10.80 -5.05
CA PRO A 165 14.39 11.50 -5.56
C PRO A 165 14.65 12.81 -6.34
N THR A 166 15.85 13.37 -6.24
CA THR A 166 16.18 14.73 -6.74
C THR A 166 16.25 14.85 -8.27
N ALA A 167 16.46 13.75 -8.99
CA ALA A 167 16.61 13.80 -10.45
C ALA A 167 15.31 14.09 -11.22
N ARG A 168 14.14 13.92 -10.59
CA ARG A 168 12.85 13.97 -11.30
C ARG A 168 12.30 15.38 -11.52
N PHE A 169 12.65 16.34 -10.67
CA PHE A 169 12.16 17.72 -10.79
C PHE A 169 12.83 18.52 -11.92
N SER A 170 14.02 18.14 -12.37
CA SER A 170 14.75 18.86 -13.42
C SER A 170 14.34 18.44 -14.84
N GLN A 171 13.79 17.24 -15.01
CA GLN A 171 13.46 16.69 -16.32
C GLN A 171 12.08 17.15 -16.84
N SER A 172 11.12 17.41 -15.94
CA SER A 172 9.81 17.94 -16.34
C SER A 172 9.84 19.40 -16.79
N ARG A 173 10.78 20.22 -16.28
CA ARG A 173 10.95 21.61 -16.74
C ARG A 173 11.45 21.70 -18.18
N ARG A 174 12.36 20.81 -18.61
CA ARG A 174 12.90 20.87 -19.98
C ARG A 174 11.88 20.46 -21.05
N GLN A 175 10.88 19.66 -20.70
CA GLN A 175 9.84 19.24 -21.66
C GLN A 175 8.67 20.24 -21.75
N GLY A 176 8.52 21.16 -20.79
CA GLY A 176 7.45 22.17 -20.80
C GLY A 176 7.75 23.43 -21.63
N GLU A 177 9.00 23.66 -22.04
CA GLU A 177 9.41 24.88 -22.76
C GLU A 177 9.34 24.75 -24.30
N GLY A 178 9.06 23.57 -24.85
CA GLY A 178 9.08 23.32 -26.29
C GLY A 178 7.75 23.52 -27.04
N GLN A 179 6.61 23.59 -26.35
CA GLN A 179 5.29 23.62 -27.01
C GLN A 179 4.70 25.05 -27.05
N GLY A 180 5.38 25.96 -27.74
CA GLY A 180 4.86 27.29 -28.06
C GLY A 180 3.67 27.20 -29.04
N ARG A 181 2.53 27.77 -28.64
CA ARG A 181 1.30 27.89 -29.44
C ARG A 181 1.56 28.66 -30.75
N ARG A 182 1.43 27.99 -31.91
CA ARG A 182 1.13 28.65 -33.19
C ARG A 182 -0.34 29.07 -33.19
N ARG A 183 -0.61 30.38 -33.29
CA ARG A 183 -1.92 30.92 -33.70
C ARG A 183 -1.85 31.15 -35.20
N GLU A 184 -2.76 30.54 -35.96
CA GLU A 184 -3.02 30.94 -37.35
C GLU A 184 -4.29 31.78 -37.38
N ALA A 185 -4.17 32.95 -38.01
CA ALA A 185 -5.25 33.89 -38.27
C ALA A 185 -5.77 33.67 -39.70
N GLY A 186 -7.09 33.73 -39.87
CA GLY A 186 -7.73 33.67 -41.18
C GLY A 186 -9.17 34.19 -41.14
N SER A 187 -9.32 35.43 -41.63
CA SER A 187 -10.49 36.07 -42.25
C SER A 187 -11.38 35.09 -43.05
N GLU A 188 -12.70 35.17 -43.26
CA GLU A 188 -13.63 36.30 -43.46
C GLU A 188 -15.04 35.67 -43.68
N GLY A 189 -16.13 36.41 -43.44
CA GLY A 189 -17.45 36.11 -44.07
C GLY A 189 -18.66 35.92 -43.14
N SER A 190 -19.35 37.02 -42.83
CA SER A 190 -20.77 37.01 -42.41
C SER A 190 -21.65 37.09 -43.68
N PRO A 191 -22.90 36.57 -43.71
CA PRO A 191 -24.03 37.40 -43.25
C PRO A 191 -25.32 36.69 -42.74
N ILE A 192 -25.98 37.32 -41.75
CA ILE A 192 -27.43 37.68 -41.73
C ILE A 192 -28.54 36.61 -41.46
N ARG A 193 -29.35 36.90 -40.40
CA ARG A 193 -30.81 36.60 -40.12
C ARG A 193 -31.19 35.14 -39.80
N ASN A 194 -32.14 34.79 -38.92
CA ASN A 194 -33.23 35.49 -38.22
C ASN A 194 -33.61 34.66 -36.97
N CYS A 195 -33.77 35.29 -35.80
CA CYS A 195 -34.52 34.71 -34.68
C CYS A 195 -36.02 34.99 -34.91
N GLY A 196 -36.76 33.98 -35.36
CA GLY A 196 -38.22 34.00 -35.40
C GLY A 196 -38.78 33.30 -34.16
N ALA A 197 -39.54 34.05 -33.36
CA ALA A 197 -40.37 33.53 -32.29
C ALA A 197 -41.69 32.94 -32.82
N MET A 198 -42.20 31.89 -32.17
CA MET A 198 -43.61 31.55 -31.84
C MET A 198 -43.71 30.02 -31.61
N ASN A 199 -43.96 29.53 -30.40
CA ASN A 199 -45.23 29.46 -29.65
C ASN A 199 -46.24 28.44 -30.23
N LYS A 200 -46.52 27.37 -29.46
CA LYS A 200 -47.85 26.99 -28.91
C LYS A 200 -47.95 25.47 -28.65
N ASN A 201 -48.39 25.16 -27.42
CA ASN A 201 -49.09 23.95 -26.95
C ASN A 201 -49.53 22.95 -28.02
N ARG A 202 -49.28 21.65 -27.78
CA ARG A 202 -50.34 20.62 -27.90
C ARG A 202 -49.96 19.27 -27.26
N ILE A 203 -50.77 18.89 -26.26
CA ILE A 203 -51.12 17.57 -25.70
C ILE A 203 -50.01 16.80 -24.98
#